data_AF-A0A0F9EFC1-F1
#
_entry.id   AF-A0A0F9EFC1-F1
#
_cell.length_a   1.000
_cell.length_b   1.000
_cell.length_c   1.000
_cell.angle_alpha   90.00
_cell.angle_beta   90.00
_cell.angle_gamma   90.00
#
_symmetry.space_group_name_H-M   'P 1'
#
loop_
_entity.id
_entity.type
_entity.pdbx_description
1 polymer ?
#
loop_
_entity_poly.entity_id
_entity_poly.type
_entity_poly.pdbx_seq_one_letter_code
_entity_poly.pdbx_strand_id
1 'polypeptide(L)' 'ATGEEYGAEAVVGYGDASIRLYPLPRVPVTLVLWLEDEEEDFPPRVDLFFDSTIDFQISLSDIVWAVAIMTALVMLED' A
#
# COMPACT_ATOMS: atom_id res chain seq x y z
N ALA A 1 -1.24 -8.59 12.37
CA ALA A 1 -2.12 -7.64 13.07
C ALA A 1 -1.65 -6.18 12.93
N THR A 2 -0.56 -5.91 12.20
CA THR A 2 0.08 -4.58 12.12
C THR A 2 -0.79 -3.51 11.43
N GLY A 3 -1.43 -3.81 10.29
CA GLY A 3 -2.18 -2.79 9.54
C GLY A 3 -3.35 -2.15 10.32
N GLU A 4 -4.14 -2.96 11.03
CA GLU A 4 -5.28 -2.47 11.84
C GLU A 4 -4.84 -1.56 13.00
N GLU A 5 -3.67 -1.82 13.59
CA GLU A 5 -3.10 -1.00 14.66
C GLU A 5 -2.78 0.42 14.19
N TYR A 6 -2.43 0.57 12.91
CA TYR A 6 -2.25 1.86 12.24
C TYR A 6 -3.54 2.44 11.66
N GLY A 7 -4.70 1.85 11.99
CA GLY A 7 -6.02 2.31 11.53
C GLY A 7 -6.29 1.98 10.05
N ALA A 8 -5.65 0.95 9.50
CA ALA A 8 -5.91 0.57 8.11
C ALA A 8 -7.35 0.05 7.92
N GLU A 9 -7.90 0.35 6.75
CA GLU A 9 -9.19 -0.18 6.31
C GLU A 9 -8.96 -1.39 5.41
N ALA A 10 -9.68 -2.49 5.64
CA ALA A 10 -9.63 -3.64 4.74
C ALA A 10 -10.21 -3.27 3.37
N VAL A 11 -9.50 -3.65 2.31
CA VAL A 11 -9.97 -3.50 0.92
C VAL A 11 -10.32 -4.91 0.42
N VAL A 12 -11.51 -5.05 -0.17
CA VAL A 12 -12.02 -6.37 -0.59
C VAL A 12 -11.98 -6.48 -2.11
N GLY A 13 -11.60 -7.65 -2.62
CA GLY A 13 -11.63 -7.97 -4.04
C GLY A 13 -10.33 -7.64 -4.81
N TYR A 14 -9.22 -7.40 -4.10
CA TYR A 14 -7.90 -7.18 -4.69
C TYR A 14 -6.84 -8.01 -3.97
N GLY A 15 -6.04 -8.74 -4.74
CA GLY A 15 -4.96 -9.61 -4.24
C GLY A 15 -5.45 -10.70 -3.28
N ASP A 16 -4.50 -11.33 -2.61
CA ASP A 16 -4.77 -12.28 -1.52
C ASP A 16 -5.12 -11.55 -0.22
N ALA A 17 -4.52 -10.37 -0.02
CA ALA A 17 -4.87 -9.45 1.04
C ALA A 17 -4.65 -8.01 0.56
N SER A 18 -5.56 -7.11 0.93
CA SER A 18 -5.35 -5.69 0.69
C SER A 18 -5.90 -4.81 1.80
N ILE A 19 -5.18 -3.73 2.04
CA ILE A 19 -5.50 -2.73 3.04
C ILE A 19 -5.29 -1.32 2.49
N ARG A 20 -5.98 -0.35 3.07
CA ARG A 20 -5.78 1.07 2.81
C ARG A 20 -5.32 1.76 4.08
N LEU A 21 -4.19 2.43 3.97
CA LEU A 21 -3.61 3.26 5.02
C LEU A 21 -3.74 4.74 4.63
N TYR A 22 -3.65 5.61 5.64
CA TYR A 22 -3.57 7.06 5.46
C TYR A 22 -2.27 7.61 6.09
N PRO A 23 -1.10 7.37 5.47
CA PRO A 23 0.18 7.87 5.98
C PRO A 23 0.21 9.40 6.09
N LEU A 24 -0.61 10.08 5.27
CA LEU A 24 -0.93 11.49 5.39
C LEU A 24 -2.46 11.66 5.36
N PRO A 25 -3.02 12.71 6.01
CA PRO A 25 -4.46 12.83 6.24
C PRO A 25 -5.36 12.77 5.00
N ARG A 26 -4.82 13.04 3.80
CA ARG A 26 -5.58 13.07 2.54
C ARG A 26 -4.99 12.16 1.46
N VAL A 27 -3.91 11.44 1.77
CA VAL A 27 -3.19 10.62 0.79
C VAL A 27 -3.45 9.15 1.14
N PRO A 28 -4.50 8.53 0.58
CA PRO A 28 -4.71 7.11 0.78
C PRO A 28 -3.64 6.32 0.02
N VAL A 29 -3.05 5.33 0.69
CA VAL A 29 -2.14 4.36 0.09
C VAL A 29 -2.78 2.98 0.24
N THR A 30 -3.07 2.34 -0.90
CA THR A 30 -3.62 0.98 -0.91
C THR A 30 -2.48 0.00 -1.14
N LEU A 31 -2.27 -0.91 -0.19
CA LEU A 31 -1.31 -1.99 -0.27
C LEU A 31 -2.05 -3.26 -0.69
N VAL A 32 -1.58 -3.91 -1.76
CA VAL A 32 -2.11 -5.19 -2.23
C VAL A 32 -0.99 -6.23 -2.18
N LEU A 33 -1.19 -7.26 -1.38
CA LEU A 33 -0.31 -8.43 -1.30
C LEU A 33 -0.81 -9.49 -2.28
N TRP A 34 0.13 -9.97 -3.09
CA TRP A 34 -0.03 -11.16 -3.91
C TRP A 34 0.94 -12.21 -3.38
N LEU A 35 0.41 -13.36 -3.01
CA LEU A 35 1.20 -14.54 -2.69
C LEU A 35 1.75 -15.15 -3.99
N GLU A 36 2.71 -16.05 -3.82
CA GLU A 36 3.26 -16.80 -4.93
C GLU A 36 2.18 -17.69 -5.55
N ASP A 37 2.10 -17.68 -6.87
CA ASP A 37 1.33 -18.64 -7.65
C ASP A 37 2.30 -19.50 -8.47
N GLU A 38 2.56 -20.72 -7.98
CA GLU A 38 3.48 -21.67 -8.60
C GLU A 38 2.97 -22.18 -9.96
N GLU A 39 1.65 -22.23 -10.18
CA GLU A 39 1.07 -22.73 -11.44
C GLU A 39 1.23 -21.72 -12.57
N GLU A 40 1.15 -20.43 -12.25
CA GLU A 40 1.27 -19.33 -13.21
C GLU A 40 2.67 -18.67 -13.25
N ASP A 41 3.66 -19.23 -12.54
CA ASP A 41 5.05 -18.70 -12.41
C ASP A 41 5.06 -17.23 -11.96
N PHE A 42 4.17 -16.90 -11.02
CA PHE A 42 3.98 -15.54 -10.54
C PHE A 42 4.60 -15.36 -9.15
N PRO A 43 5.71 -14.61 -9.03
CA PRO A 43 6.38 -14.44 -7.74
C PRO A 43 5.54 -13.59 -6.79
N PRO A 44 5.73 -13.76 -5.46
CA PRO A 44 5.05 -12.95 -4.47
C PRO A 44 5.49 -11.50 -4.60
N ARG A 45 4.54 -10.58 -4.48
CA ARG A 45 4.81 -9.13 -4.61
C ARG A 45 3.83 -8.31 -3.80
N VAL A 46 4.22 -7.07 -3.57
CA VAL A 46 3.35 -6.05 -2.98
C VAL A 46 3.25 -4.88 -3.94
N ASP A 47 2.02 -4.50 -4.27
CA ASP A 47 1.74 -3.31 -5.06
C ASP A 47 1.23 -2.19 -4.13
N LEU A 48 1.75 -0.97 -4.32
CA LEU A 48 1.35 0.23 -3.58
C LEU A 48 0.67 1.20 -4.54
N PHE A 49 -0.61 1.47 -4.33
CA PHE A 49 -1.42 2.34 -5.18
C PHE A 49 -1.79 3.64 -4.48
N PHE A 50 -1.72 4.72 -5.24
CA PHE A 50 -2.30 6.02 -4.92
C PHE A 50 -3.58 6.21 -5.71
N ASP A 51 -4.53 6.98 -5.19
CA ASP A 51 -5.70 7.36 -5.95
C ASP A 51 -5.39 8.52 -6.92
N SER A 52 -6.36 8.85 -7.77
CA SER A 52 -6.22 9.92 -8.77
C SER A 52 -6.11 11.32 -8.17
N THR A 53 -6.22 11.48 -6.85
CA THR A 53 -6.15 12.78 -6.18
C THR A 53 -4.73 13.17 -5.76
N ILE A 54 -3.76 12.24 -5.89
CA ILE A 54 -2.37 12.45 -5.48
C ILE A 54 -1.72 13.66 -6.14
N ASP A 55 -2.03 13.92 -7.41
CA ASP A 55 -1.46 15.04 -8.17
C ASP A 55 -1.84 16.41 -7.59
N PHE A 56 -2.96 16.50 -6.88
CA PHE A 56 -3.40 17.72 -6.18
C PHE A 56 -2.72 17.90 -4.82
N GLN A 57 -2.12 16.84 -4.29
CA GLN A 57 -1.60 16.77 -2.92
C GLN A 57 -0.08 16.85 -2.91
N ILE A 58 0.56 16.15 -3.85
CA ILE A 58 2.00 16.00 -3.94
C ILE A 58 2.41 16.11 -5.41
N SER A 59 3.01 17.25 -5.77
CA SER A 59 3.45 17.49 -7.17
C SER A 59 4.83 16.91 -7.49
N LEU A 60 5.58 16.46 -6.48
CA LEU A 60 6.94 15.92 -6.65
C LEU A 60 6.91 14.39 -6.53
N SER A 61 7.28 13.70 -7.62
CA SER A 61 7.31 12.23 -7.69
C SER A 61 8.16 11.58 -6.60
N ASP A 62 9.27 12.22 -6.22
CA ASP A 62 10.18 11.69 -5.20
C ASP A 62 9.52 11.65 -3.81
N ILE A 63 8.60 12.57 -3.52
CA ILE A 63 7.84 12.57 -2.28
C ILE A 63 6.78 11.47 -2.31
N VAL A 64 6.13 11.22 -3.45
CA VAL A 64 5.20 10.09 -3.62
C VAL A 64 5.92 8.77 -3.36
N TRP A 65 7.13 8.61 -3.93
CA TRP A 65 7.97 7.44 -3.69
C TRP A 65 8.36 7.32 -2.21
N ALA A 66 8.79 8.40 -1.57
CA ALA A 66 9.13 8.40 -0.16
C ALA A 66 7.95 7.98 0.73
N VAL A 67 6.74 8.50 0.47
CA VAL A 67 5.52 8.09 1.20
C VAL A 67 5.25 6.60 1.01
N ALA A 68 5.36 6.08 -0.21
CA ALA A 68 5.16 4.65 -0.49
C ALA A 68 6.15 3.77 0.30
N ILE A 69 7.44 4.07 0.23
CA ILE A 69 8.48 3.27 0.89
C ILE A 69 8.39 3.39 2.41
N MET A 70 8.17 4.59 2.95
CA MET A 70 8.01 4.75 4.40
C MET A 70 6.79 4.01 4.92
N THR A 71 5.69 3.99 4.16
CA THR A 71 4.50 3.20 4.51
C THR A 71 4.83 1.71 4.57
N ALA A 72 5.56 1.20 3.58
CA ALA A 72 5.98 -0.20 3.56
C ALA A 72 6.94 -0.53 4.72
N LEU A 73 7.90 0.35 5.02
CA LEU A 73 8.85 0.13 6.11
C LEU A 73 8.16 0.07 7.48
N VAL A 74 7.24 0.98 7.76
CA VAL A 74 6.48 0.97 9.04
C VAL A 74 5.64 -0.31 9.18
N MET A 75 5.13 -0.87 8.08
CA MET A 75 4.41 -2.16 8.13
C MET A 75 5.33 -3.36 8.40
N LEU A 76 6.64 -3.21 8.23
CA LEU A 76 7.65 -4.24 8.50
C LEU A 76 8.30 -4.10 9.88
N GLU A 77 8.08 -2.98 10.58
CA GLU A 77 8.56 -2.78 11.95
C GLU A 77 7.60 -3.44 12.95
N ASP A 78 8.16 -4.17 13.92
CA ASP A 78 7.46 -4.90 15.00
C ASP A 78 6.80 -3.98 16.03
#